data_AF-A0A350AK45-F1
#
_entry.id   AF-A0A350AK45-F1
#
_cell.length_a   1.000
_cell.length_b   1.000
_cell.length_c   1.000
_cell.angle_alpha   90.00
_cell.angle_beta   90.00
_cell.angle_gamma   90.00
#
_symmetry.space_group_name_H-M   'P 1'
#
loop_
_entity.id
_entity.type
_entity.pdbx_description
1 polymer ?
#
loop_
_entity_poly.entity_id
_entity_poly.type
_entity_poly.pdbx_seq_one_letter_code
_entity_poly.pdbx_strand_id
1 'polypeptide(L)' 'MGFSPAEFLFLGDSAVDMKTAVSADMYPIGALWGFRTPDELLAAGAKTLVKKPEDILELLSN' A
#
# COMPACT_ATOMS: atom_id res chain seq x y z
N MET A 1 -12.73 12.19 13.40
CA MET A 1 -13.30 11.04 12.67
C MET A 1 -12.89 9.79 13.43
N GLY A 2 -13.81 8.90 13.78
CA GLY A 2 -13.61 7.78 14.73
C GLY A 2 -13.27 6.44 14.09
N PHE A 3 -12.54 6.43 12.98
CA PHE A 3 -12.11 5.21 12.29
C PHE A 3 -10.72 4.79 12.77
N SER A 4 -10.50 3.48 12.84
CA SER A 4 -9.20 2.88 13.11
C SER A 4 -8.27 3.06 11.90
N PRO A 5 -6.96 3.31 12.10
CA PRO A 5 -5.99 3.34 10.99
C PRO A 5 -6.01 2.08 10.12
N ALA A 6 -6.33 0.92 10.71
CA ALA A 6 -6.44 -0.35 9.98
C ALA A 6 -7.58 -0.39 8.95
N GLU A 7 -8.53 0.55 9.02
CA GLU A 7 -9.60 0.72 8.02
C GLU A 7 -9.13 1.51 6.78
N PHE A 8 -7.90 2.02 6.79
CA PHE A 8 -7.33 2.78 5.68
C PHE A 8 -6.36 1.94 4.86
N LEU A 9 -6.53 2.02 3.55
CA LEU A 9 -5.55 1.59 2.56
C LEU A 9 -4.57 2.73 2.28
N PHE A 10 -3.27 2.48 2.39
CA PHE A 10 -2.22 3.44 2.05
C PHE A 10 -1.50 2.97 0.78
N LEU A 11 -1.74 3.67 -0.33
CA LEU A 11 -1.11 3.39 -1.62
C LEU A 11 0.16 4.22 -1.79
N GLY A 12 1.27 3.58 -2.17
CA GLY A 12 2.50 4.28 -2.52
C GLY A 12 3.47 3.44 -3.33
N ASP A 13 4.45 4.09 -3.95
CA ASP A 13 5.44 3.46 -4.81
C ASP A 13 6.86 3.54 -4.24
N SER A 14 7.02 4.01 -2.99
CA SER A 14 8.32 4.14 -2.34
C SER A 14 8.42 3.39 -1.03
N ALA A 15 9.66 3.12 -0.60
CA ALA A 15 9.93 2.55 0.72
C ALA A 15 9.47 3.47 1.86
N VAL A 16 9.43 4.79 1.63
CA VAL A 16 8.96 5.76 2.63
C VAL A 16 7.45 5.61 2.83
N ASP A 17 6.69 5.41 1.76
CA ASP A 17 5.24 5.18 1.84
C ASP A 17 4.92 3.92 2.64
N MET A 18 5.59 2.80 2.32
CA MET A 18 5.34 1.52 2.98
C MET A 18 5.68 1.59 4.48
N LYS A 19 6.81 2.22 4.82
CA LYS A 19 7.20 2.43 6.23
C LYS A 19 6.24 3.37 6.95
N THR A 20 5.72 4.38 6.28
CA THR A 20 4.74 5.33 6.84
C THR A 20 3.45 4.59 7.16
N ALA A 21 2.91 3.83 6.21
CA ALA A 21 1.71 3.04 6.37
C ALA A 21 1.83 2.01 7.51
N VAL A 22 2.95 1.28 7.58
CA VAL A 22 3.21 0.33 8.66
C VAL A 22 3.31 1.03 10.02
N SER A 23 4.03 2.15 10.10
CA SER A 23 4.19 2.89 11.35
C SER A 23 2.88 3.53 11.84
N ALA A 24 1.98 3.83 10.92
CA ALA A 24 0.66 4.37 11.19
C ALA A 24 -0.42 3.29 11.41
N ASP A 25 -0.06 2.00 11.40
CA ASP A 25 -0.98 0.85 11.52
C ASP A 25 -2.07 0.80 10.43
N MET A 26 -1.74 1.29 9.23
CA MET A 26 -2.59 1.25 8.04
C MET A 26 -2.30 0.00 7.20
N TYR A 27 -3.09 -0.24 6.14
CA TYR A 27 -2.84 -1.32 5.19
C TYR A 27 -1.98 -0.83 4.00
N PRO A 28 -0.67 -1.17 3.93
CA PRO A 28 0.22 -0.71 2.86
C PRO A 28 0.01 -1.47 1.54
N ILE A 29 -0.19 -0.72 0.45
CA ILE A 29 -0.33 -1.21 -0.92
C ILE A 29 0.79 -0.61 -1.79
N GLY A 30 1.62 -1.46 -2.37
CA GLY A 30 2.70 -1.06 -3.28
C GLY A 30 2.23 -0.93 -4.73
N ALA A 31 2.44 0.24 -5.34
CA ALA A 31 2.14 0.52 -6.73
C ALA A 31 3.33 0.17 -7.66
N LEU A 32 3.13 -0.75 -8.61
CA LEU A 32 4.18 -1.21 -9.53
C LEU A 32 4.33 -0.36 -10.79
N TRP A 33 3.56 0.72 -10.92
CA TRP A 33 3.69 1.71 -11.99
C TRP A 33 4.54 2.92 -11.57
N GLY A 34 5.18 2.87 -10.41
CA GLY A 34 6.16 3.85 -9.96
C GLY A 34 7.60 3.46 -10.29
N PHE A 35 8.56 3.97 -9.51
CA PHE A 35 9.99 3.80 -9.80
C PHE A 35 10.67 2.63 -9.09
N ARG A 36 9.98 1.96 -8.15
CA ARG A 36 10.55 0.90 -7.31
C ARG A 36 10.17 -0.49 -7.78
N THR A 37 11.02 -1.45 -7.47
CA THR A 37 10.77 -2.85 -7.81
C THR A 37 9.78 -3.48 -6.83
N PRO A 38 9.07 -4.55 -7.23
CA PRO A 38 8.24 -5.34 -6.32
C PRO A 38 8.97 -5.74 -5.03
N ASP A 39 10.22 -6.21 -5.15
CA ASP A 39 11.01 -6.70 -4.01
C ASP A 39 11.34 -5.58 -3.02
N GLU A 40 11.68 -4.38 -3.53
CA GLU A 40 11.93 -3.20 -2.68
C GLU A 40 10.69 -2.80 -1.89
N LEU A 41 9.51 -2.85 -2.52
CA LEU A 41 8.24 -2.50 -1.87
C LEU A 41 7.82 -3.54 -0.81
N LEU A 42 7.96 -4.83 -1.12
CA LEU A 42 7.70 -5.91 -0.17
C LEU A 42 8.65 -5.83 1.03
N ALA A 43 9.94 -5.63 0.79
CA ALA A 43 10.94 -5.47 1.85
C ALA A 43 10.67 -4.22 2.72
N ALA A 44 10.06 -3.17 2.16
CA ALA A 44 9.69 -1.97 2.89
C ALA A 44 8.35 -2.08 3.65
N GLY A 45 7.59 -3.16 3.45
CA GLY A 45 6.38 -3.47 4.21
C GLY A 45 5.08 -3.48 3.41
N ALA A 46 5.13 -3.44 2.07
CA ALA A 46 3.93 -3.63 1.26
C ALA A 46 3.23 -4.96 1.60
N LYS A 47 1.92 -4.93 1.88
CA LYS A 47 1.11 -6.15 2.08
C LYS A 47 0.56 -6.69 0.78
N THR A 48 0.22 -5.80 -0.15
CA THR A 48 -0.28 -6.14 -1.49
C THR A 48 0.45 -5.30 -2.52
N LEU A 49 0.69 -5.88 -3.70
CA LEU A 49 1.22 -5.15 -4.85
C LEU A 49 0.16 -5.09 -5.94
N VAL A 50 0.03 -3.93 -6.57
CA VAL A 50 -0.91 -3.67 -7.66
C VAL A 50 -0.15 -3.22 -8.91
N LYS A 51 -0.55 -3.74 -10.07
CA LYS A 51 0.14 -3.51 -11.35
C LYS A 51 -0.41 -2.33 -12.13
N LYS A 52 -1.68 -2.00 -11.91
CA LYS A 52 -2.36 -0.84 -12.50
C LYS A 52 -3.37 -0.26 -11.50
N PRO A 53 -3.74 1.02 -11.63
CA PRO A 53 -4.67 1.66 -10.70
C PRO A 53 -6.01 0.94 -10.54
N GLU A 54 -6.50 0.27 -11.57
CA GLU A 54 -7.78 -0.45 -11.53
C GLU A 54 -7.75 -1.67 -10.60
N ASP A 55 -6.57 -2.27 -10.35
CA ASP A 55 -6.43 -3.41 -9.43
C ASP A 55 -6.81 -3.03 -7.98
N ILE A 56 -6.81 -1.73 -7.65
CA ILE A 56 -7.22 -1.22 -6.33
C ILE A 56 -8.72 -1.49 -6.09
N LEU A 57 -9.55 -1.47 -7.14
CA LEU A 57 -10.99 -1.65 -7.03
C LEU A 57 -11.35 -3.05 -6.53
N GLU A 58 -10.50 -4.05 -6.80
CA GLU A 58 -10.64 -5.41 -6.29
C GLU A 58 -10.46 -5.46 -4.76
N LEU A 59 -9.77 -4.49 -4.16
CA LEU A 59 -9.53 -4.40 -2.72
C LEU A 59 -10.63 -3.65 -1.97
N LEU A 60 -11.47 -2.88 -2.68
CA LEU A 60 -12.57 -2.11 -2.13
C LEU A 60 -13.91 -2.85 -2.20
N SER A 61 -13.97 -3.95 -2.96
CA SER A 61 -15.20 -4.70 -3.20
C SER A 61 -15.38 -5.75 -2.10
N ASN A 62 -16.07 -5.37 -1.02
CA ASN A 62 -16.57 -6.26 0.04
C ASN A 62 -18.04 -5.97 0.31
#